data_AF-A0A437UC92-F1
#
_entry.id   AF-A0A437UC92-F1
#
_cell.length_a   1.000
_cell.length_b   1.000
_cell.length_c   1.000
_cell.angle_alpha   90.00
_cell.angle_beta   90.00
_cell.angle_gamma   90.00
#
_symmetry.space_group_name_H-M   'P 1'
#
loop_
_entity.id
_entity.type
_entity.pdbx_description
1 polymer ?
#
loop_
_entity_poly.entity_id
_entity_poly.type
_entity_poly.pdbx_seq_one_letter_code
_entity_poly.pdbx_strand_id
1 'polypeptide(L)'
;MGALLGFELVKKIEKQNSEVSCLIVTGCTGPGIFEGEFRYNLPKDKFIMALKELGGIPDEVYESEELFDFFEPILRADFEIVEQEYESISEGKINCPIFCVMGSEEKNASNISNWKNYTHSNFEHQQFCGNHFFINQHSEKLTDFIEKAYHASLDLELNGVRRGNECIIRF
;
A
#
# COMPACT_ATOMS: atom_id res chain seq x y z
N MET A 1 1.42 -5.76 1.21
CA MET A 1 1.49 -5.70 2.69
C MET A 1 1.52 -4.28 3.24
N GLY A 2 2.62 -3.53 3.05
CA GLY A 2 2.84 -2.25 3.74
C GLY A 2 1.73 -1.21 3.56
N ALA A 3 1.12 -1.13 2.38
CA ALA A 3 -0.02 -0.24 2.11
C ALA A 3 -1.23 -0.48 3.04
N LEU A 4 -1.60 -1.76 3.26
CA LEU A 4 -2.72 -2.13 4.13
C LEU A 4 -2.41 -1.87 5.60
N LEU A 5 -1.18 -2.19 6.03
CA LEU A 5 -0.72 -1.88 7.38
C LEU A 5 -0.70 -0.37 7.66
N GLY A 6 -0.23 0.42 6.68
CA GLY A 6 -0.26 1.87 6.76
C GLY A 6 -1.67 2.41 6.92
N PHE A 7 -2.64 1.89 6.16
CA PHE A 7 -4.04 2.25 6.29
C PHE A 7 -4.62 1.96 7.68
N GLU A 8 -4.42 0.75 8.21
CA GLU A 8 -4.88 0.41 9.56
C GLU A 8 -4.18 1.21 10.66
N LEU A 9 -2.89 1.51 10.46
CA LEU A 9 -2.14 2.39 11.37
C LEU A 9 -2.76 3.79 11.41
N VAL A 10 -3.06 4.38 10.24
CA VAL A 10 -3.71 5.70 10.19
C VAL A 10 -5.08 5.66 10.87
N LYS A 11 -5.92 4.66 10.60
CA LYS A 11 -7.21 4.47 11.30
C LYS A 11 -7.03 4.45 12.82
N LYS A 12 -5.98 3.79 13.31
CA LYS A 12 -5.69 3.70 14.75
C LYS A 12 -5.21 5.03 15.32
N ILE A 13 -4.39 5.79 14.60
CA ILE A 13 -3.92 7.13 14.99
C ILE A 13 -5.09 8.12 15.06
N GLU A 14 -5.96 8.13 14.03
CA GLU A 14 -7.13 9.01 13.99
C GLU A 14 -8.12 8.72 15.14
N LYS A 15 -8.32 7.45 15.50
CA LYS A 15 -9.12 7.06 16.68
C LYS A 15 -8.56 7.58 18.00
N GLN A 16 -7.27 7.92 18.05
CA GLN A 16 -6.63 8.55 19.21
C GLN A 16 -6.68 10.09 19.15
N ASN A 17 -7.49 10.66 18.25
CA ASN A 17 -7.58 12.11 17.98
C ASN A 17 -6.24 12.74 17.59
N SER A 18 -5.36 11.95 16.97
CA SER A 18 -4.11 12.45 16.38
C SER A 18 -4.26 12.50 14.86
N GLU A 19 -3.62 13.47 14.24
CA GLU A 19 -3.75 13.70 12.80
C GLU A 19 -2.56 13.09 12.03
N VAL A 20 -2.86 12.66 10.81
CA VAL A 20 -1.88 12.22 9.82
C VAL A 20 -2.02 13.13 8.60
N SER A 21 -0.92 13.72 8.13
CA SER A 21 -0.95 14.64 6.99
C SER A 21 -1.38 13.94 5.70
N CYS A 22 -0.80 12.78 5.39
CA CYS A 22 -1.20 11.96 4.25
C CYS A 22 -0.80 10.49 4.42
N LEU A 23 -1.49 9.60 3.70
CA LEU A 23 -1.09 8.22 3.49
C LEU A 23 -0.58 8.05 2.05
N ILE A 24 0.63 7.51 1.91
CA ILE A 24 1.22 7.15 0.61
C ILE A 24 1.24 5.63 0.52
N VAL A 25 0.69 5.07 -0.55
CA VAL A 25 0.64 3.61 -0.77
C VAL A 25 1.24 3.24 -2.12
N THR A 26 1.91 2.09 -2.17
CA THR A 26 2.55 1.57 -3.38
C THR A 26 2.19 0.11 -3.64
N GLY A 27 2.06 -0.28 -4.90
CA GLY A 27 1.97 -1.71 -5.30
C GLY A 27 0.78 -2.46 -4.69
N CYS A 28 -0.33 -1.77 -4.43
CA CYS A 28 -1.50 -2.37 -3.79
C CYS A 28 -2.77 -1.73 -4.33
N THR A 29 -3.71 -2.53 -4.82
CA THR A 29 -5.03 -2.07 -5.31
C THR A 29 -5.98 -1.60 -4.21
N GLY A 30 -5.62 -1.80 -2.95
CA GLY A 30 -6.47 -1.48 -1.80
C GLY A 30 -7.44 -2.60 -1.43
N PRO A 31 -8.15 -2.47 -0.30
CA PRO A 31 -8.96 -3.54 0.27
C PRO A 31 -10.13 -3.95 -0.64
N GLY A 32 -10.65 -5.16 -0.44
CA GLY A 32 -11.79 -5.70 -1.18
C GLY A 32 -11.55 -6.07 -2.65
N ILE A 33 -10.34 -5.84 -3.19
CA ILE A 33 -9.93 -6.30 -4.51
C ILE A 33 -8.84 -7.36 -4.33
N PHE A 34 -9.29 -8.60 -4.20
CA PHE A 34 -8.44 -9.79 -4.24
C PHE A 34 -8.87 -10.66 -5.43
N GLU A 35 -7.92 -11.02 -6.29
CA GLU A 35 -8.16 -11.90 -7.44
C GLU A 35 -7.16 -13.05 -7.41
N GLY A 36 -7.68 -14.29 -7.37
CA GLY A 36 -6.88 -15.51 -7.50
C GLY A 36 -7.00 -16.47 -6.33
N GLU A 37 -6.06 -17.41 -6.25
CA GLU A 37 -5.90 -18.32 -5.11
C GLU A 37 -5.02 -17.65 -4.05
N PHE A 38 -5.28 -17.93 -2.77
CA PHE A 38 -4.41 -17.49 -1.68
C PHE A 38 -3.02 -18.13 -1.81
N ARG A 39 -1.98 -17.32 -2.02
CA ARG A 39 -0.60 -17.75 -2.23
C ARG A 39 -0.06 -18.52 -1.05
N TYR A 40 -0.40 -18.11 0.18
CA TYR A 40 0.09 -18.77 1.38
C TYR A 40 -0.28 -20.26 1.45
N ASN A 41 -1.37 -20.65 0.78
CA ASN A 41 -1.90 -22.02 0.77
C ASN A 41 -1.59 -22.78 -0.54
N LEU A 42 -0.81 -22.20 -1.46
CA LEU A 42 -0.44 -22.87 -2.70
C LEU A 42 0.57 -24.00 -2.45
N PRO A 43 0.51 -25.11 -3.23
CA PRO A 43 1.61 -26.07 -3.32
C PRO A 43 2.94 -25.38 -3.62
N LYS A 44 4.05 -25.91 -3.08
CA LYS A 44 5.39 -25.29 -3.16
C LYS A 44 5.76 -24.83 -4.58
N ASP A 45 5.61 -25.69 -5.59
CA ASP A 45 5.96 -25.34 -6.97
C ASP A 45 5.12 -24.16 -7.51
N LYS A 46 3.82 -24.12 -7.20
CA LYS A 46 2.94 -23.01 -7.57
C LYS A 46 3.29 -21.74 -6.79
N PHE A 47 3.66 -21.86 -5.53
CA PHE A 47 4.10 -20.74 -4.71
C PHE A 47 5.38 -20.11 -5.28
N ILE A 48 6.37 -20.92 -5.66
CA ILE A 48 7.59 -20.46 -6.35
C ILE A 48 7.26 -19.73 -7.65
N MET A 49 6.35 -20.27 -8.47
CA MET A 49 5.92 -19.60 -9.71
C MET A 49 5.28 -18.24 -9.43
N ALA A 50 4.41 -18.15 -8.43
CA ALA A 50 3.77 -16.90 -8.03
C ALA A 50 4.78 -15.87 -7.50
N LEU A 51 5.80 -16.30 -6.74
CA LEU A 51 6.87 -15.44 -6.27
C LEU A 51 7.74 -14.92 -7.42
N LYS A 52 8.05 -15.75 -8.41
CA LYS A 52 8.81 -15.33 -9.61
C LYS A 52 8.04 -14.33 -10.45
N GLU A 53 6.73 -14.49 -10.59
CA GLU A 53 5.86 -13.53 -11.27
C GLU A 53 5.81 -12.19 -10.53
N LEU A 54 5.74 -12.23 -9.18
CA LEU A 54 5.79 -11.02 -8.37
C LEU A 54 7.15 -10.32 -8.49
N GLY A 55 8.23 -11.09 -8.51
CA GLY A 55 9.61 -10.63 -8.58
C GLY A 55 10.25 -10.36 -7.20
N GLY A 56 11.39 -9.67 -7.21
CA GLY A 56 12.03 -9.08 -6.02
C GLY A 56 12.73 -10.03 -5.05
N ILE A 57 12.60 -11.34 -5.26
CA ILE A 57 13.49 -12.33 -4.66
C ILE A 57 14.66 -12.58 -5.63
N PRO A 58 15.92 -12.45 -5.18
CA PRO A 58 17.09 -12.73 -6.02
C PRO A 58 17.15 -14.18 -6.50
N ASP A 59 17.70 -14.41 -7.70
CA ASP A 59 17.77 -15.75 -8.31
C ASP A 59 18.55 -16.74 -7.43
N GLU A 60 19.56 -16.25 -6.71
CA GLU A 60 20.39 -17.03 -5.80
C GLU A 60 19.58 -17.69 -4.67
N VAL A 61 18.45 -17.08 -4.27
CA VAL A 61 17.54 -17.67 -3.28
C VAL A 61 16.78 -18.85 -3.88
N TYR A 62 16.38 -18.79 -5.15
CA TYR A 62 15.70 -19.90 -5.83
C TYR A 62 16.66 -21.04 -6.20
N GLU A 63 17.93 -20.74 -6.40
CA GLU A 63 18.96 -21.72 -6.75
C GLU A 63 19.45 -22.54 -5.53
N SER A 64 19.17 -22.08 -4.31
CA SER A 64 19.51 -22.77 -3.07
C SER A 64 18.27 -23.27 -2.34
N GLU A 65 18.07 -24.59 -2.34
CA GLU A 65 16.96 -25.23 -1.63
C GLU A 65 16.97 -24.89 -0.13
N GLU A 66 18.15 -24.89 0.51
CA GLU A 66 18.30 -24.55 1.92
C GLU A 66 17.88 -23.10 2.22
N LEU A 67 18.29 -22.14 1.38
CA LEU A 67 17.89 -20.74 1.56
C LEU A 67 16.39 -20.57 1.31
N PHE A 68 15.85 -21.19 0.26
CA PHE A 68 14.43 -21.10 -0.03
C PHE A 68 13.60 -21.71 1.10
N ASP A 69 13.96 -22.89 1.59
CA ASP A 69 13.26 -23.56 2.69
C ASP A 69 13.28 -22.75 3.99
N PHE A 70 14.34 -21.98 4.22
CA PHE A 70 14.43 -21.06 5.34
C PHE A 70 13.45 -19.87 5.20
N PHE A 71 13.34 -19.27 4.01
CA PHE A 71 12.48 -18.10 3.78
C PHE A 71 11.02 -18.44 3.49
N GLU A 72 10.73 -19.61 2.92
CA GLU A 72 9.38 -20.05 2.57
C GLU A 72 8.35 -19.88 3.70
N PRO A 73 8.59 -20.36 4.94
CA PRO A 73 7.60 -20.19 6.02
C PRO A 73 7.37 -18.72 6.40
N ILE A 74 8.40 -17.87 6.30
CA ILE A 74 8.28 -16.43 6.58
C ILE A 74 7.43 -15.76 5.50
N LEU A 75 7.73 -16.02 4.23
CA LEU A 75 6.97 -15.48 3.11
C LEU A 75 5.51 -15.93 3.16
N ARG A 76 5.24 -17.20 3.47
CA ARG A 76 3.87 -17.72 3.59
C ARG A 76 3.12 -17.04 4.73
N ALA A 77 3.73 -16.82 5.88
CA ALA A 77 3.11 -16.11 6.98
C ALA A 77 2.76 -14.65 6.59
N ASP A 78 3.65 -13.96 5.88
CA ASP A 78 3.38 -12.60 5.39
C ASP A 78 2.23 -12.57 4.38
N PHE A 79 2.18 -13.52 3.45
CA PHE A 79 1.05 -13.65 2.52
C PHE A 79 -0.25 -14.00 3.25
N GLU A 80 -0.19 -14.88 4.26
CA GLU A 80 -1.36 -15.29 5.04
C GLU A 80 -2.02 -14.09 5.69
N ILE A 81 -1.25 -13.26 6.40
CA ILE A 81 -1.74 -12.05 7.04
C ILE A 81 -2.37 -11.14 5.98
N VAL A 82 -1.64 -10.84 4.91
CA VAL A 82 -2.12 -9.87 3.91
C VAL A 82 -3.38 -10.36 3.22
N GLU A 83 -3.42 -11.61 2.79
CA GLU A 83 -4.50 -12.18 1.99
C GLU A 83 -5.77 -12.44 2.83
N GLN A 84 -5.64 -12.81 4.10
CA GLN A 84 -6.79 -12.87 5.01
C GLN A 84 -7.31 -11.48 5.37
N GLU A 85 -6.42 -10.49 5.54
CA GLU A 85 -6.82 -9.13 5.91
C GLU A 85 -7.43 -8.32 4.74
N TYR A 86 -7.28 -8.76 3.49
CA TYR A 86 -7.96 -8.13 2.34
C TYR A 86 -9.49 -8.12 2.50
N GLU A 87 -10.05 -9.10 3.21
CA GLU A 87 -11.49 -9.19 3.49
C GLU A 87 -11.90 -8.33 4.70
N SER A 88 -11.09 -8.32 5.77
CA SER A 88 -11.38 -7.63 7.03
C SER A 88 -11.19 -6.11 6.97
N ILE A 89 -10.20 -5.62 6.21
CA ILE A 89 -9.83 -4.18 6.13
C ILE A 89 -10.88 -3.36 5.35
N SER A 90 -11.84 -4.03 4.69
CA SER A 90 -12.88 -3.41 3.88
C SER A 90 -13.78 -2.39 4.62
N GLU A 91 -13.72 -2.33 5.95
CA GLU A 91 -14.55 -1.41 6.74
C GLU A 91 -13.85 -0.07 7.07
N GLY A 92 -14.44 1.02 6.59
CA GLY A 92 -14.16 2.39 7.04
C GLY A 92 -13.32 3.22 6.07
N LYS A 93 -13.19 4.50 6.42
CA LYS A 93 -12.42 5.51 5.68
C LYS A 93 -11.54 6.30 6.66
N ILE A 94 -10.39 6.76 6.18
CA ILE A 94 -9.54 7.71 6.91
C ILE A 94 -9.85 9.14 6.48
N ASN A 95 -9.38 10.11 7.27
CA ASN A 95 -9.60 11.53 7.04
C ASN A 95 -8.41 12.23 6.38
N CYS A 96 -7.26 11.56 6.27
CA CYS A 96 -6.12 12.07 5.51
C CYS A 96 -6.20 11.74 4.00
N PRO A 97 -5.60 12.57 3.12
CA PRO A 97 -5.50 12.28 1.70
C PRO A 97 -4.69 11.01 1.47
N ILE A 98 -5.07 10.29 0.42
CA ILE A 98 -4.37 9.09 -0.04
C ILE A 98 -3.71 9.39 -1.39
N PHE A 99 -2.41 9.12 -1.45
CA PHE A 99 -1.62 9.20 -2.68
C PHE A 99 -1.12 7.80 -3.04
N CYS A 100 -1.41 7.34 -4.26
CA CYS A 100 -1.09 5.98 -4.68
C CYS A 100 -0.10 5.94 -5.84
N VAL A 101 0.81 4.96 -5.81
CA VAL A 101 1.67 4.62 -6.96
C VAL A 101 1.58 3.13 -7.28
N MET A 102 1.51 2.78 -8.55
CA MET A 102 1.40 1.39 -9.02
C MET A 102 2.34 1.14 -10.19
N GLY A 103 2.90 -0.06 -10.30
CA GLY A 103 3.62 -0.47 -11.51
C GLY A 103 2.64 -0.67 -12.67
N SER A 104 2.96 -0.15 -13.84
CA SER A 104 2.09 -0.21 -15.03
C SER A 104 1.96 -1.63 -15.60
N GLU A 105 2.90 -2.52 -15.27
CA GLU A 105 2.91 -3.92 -15.72
C GLU A 105 2.26 -4.86 -14.70
N GLU A 106 1.80 -4.36 -13.56
CA GLU A 106 1.04 -5.16 -12.60
C GLU A 106 -0.33 -5.52 -13.18
N LYS A 107 -0.74 -6.78 -13.06
CA LYS A 107 -2.00 -7.31 -13.62
C LYS A 107 -3.22 -6.44 -13.29
N ASN A 108 -3.27 -5.89 -12.08
CA ASN A 108 -4.38 -5.10 -11.57
C ASN A 108 -4.05 -3.60 -11.47
N ALA A 109 -3.11 -3.10 -12.28
CA ALA A 109 -2.65 -1.71 -12.20
C ALA A 109 -3.79 -0.68 -12.36
N SER A 110 -4.81 -0.99 -13.18
CA SER A 110 -6.00 -0.16 -13.37
C SER A 110 -6.86 -0.01 -12.12
N ASN A 111 -6.79 -0.98 -11.20
CA ASN A 111 -7.63 -1.03 -10.01
C ASN A 111 -7.07 -0.18 -8.86
N ILE A 112 -5.92 0.49 -9.04
CA ILE A 112 -5.33 1.38 -8.03
C ILE A 112 -6.28 2.51 -7.59
N SER A 113 -7.22 2.90 -8.46
CA SER A 113 -8.24 3.91 -8.17
C SER A 113 -9.23 3.52 -7.06
N ASN A 114 -9.29 2.23 -6.69
CA ASN A 114 -10.13 1.73 -5.60
C ASN A 114 -9.82 2.39 -4.25
N TRP A 115 -8.58 2.83 -4.02
CA TRP A 115 -8.19 3.57 -2.82
C TRP A 115 -9.01 4.85 -2.56
N LYS A 116 -9.62 5.44 -3.60
CA LYS A 116 -10.56 6.55 -3.46
C LYS A 116 -11.72 6.23 -2.50
N ASN A 117 -12.10 4.95 -2.41
CA ASN A 117 -13.17 4.49 -1.55
C ASN A 117 -12.79 4.45 -0.06
N TYR A 118 -11.52 4.71 0.29
CA TYR A 118 -11.00 4.52 1.65
C TYR A 118 -10.57 5.83 2.31
N THR A 119 -10.84 6.99 1.71
CA THR A 119 -10.63 8.30 2.33
C THR A 119 -11.86 9.21 2.19
N HIS A 120 -12.02 10.11 3.16
CA HIS A 120 -12.93 11.26 3.10
C HIS A 120 -12.27 12.51 2.50
N SER A 121 -10.96 12.48 2.29
CA SER A 121 -10.16 13.60 1.78
C SER A 121 -9.75 13.37 0.31
N ASN A 122 -8.74 14.10 -0.15
CA ASN A 122 -8.26 14.03 -1.51
C ASN A 122 -7.66 12.66 -1.81
N PHE A 123 -7.80 12.25 -3.06
CA PHE A 123 -7.24 11.03 -3.58
C PHE A 123 -6.57 11.32 -4.90
N GLU A 124 -5.32 10.89 -5.03
CA GLU A 124 -4.56 10.96 -6.28
C GLU A 124 -3.78 9.66 -6.50
N HIS A 125 -3.57 9.29 -7.75
CA HIS A 125 -2.76 8.13 -8.09
C HIS A 125 -1.91 8.35 -9.34
N GLN A 126 -0.81 7.63 -9.42
CA GLN A 126 0.06 7.59 -10.59
C GLN A 126 0.48 6.15 -10.90
N GLN A 127 0.77 5.88 -12.17
CA GLN A 127 1.42 4.64 -12.59
C GLN A 127 2.85 4.92 -13.02
N PHE A 128 3.79 4.12 -12.53
CA PHE A 128 5.19 4.13 -12.97
C PHE A 128 5.44 2.93 -13.87
N CYS A 129 6.42 3.04 -14.78
CA CYS A 129 6.81 1.90 -15.61
C CYS A 129 7.32 0.75 -14.72
N GLY A 130 7.13 -0.49 -15.15
CA GLY A 130 7.63 -1.67 -14.43
C GLY A 130 6.58 -2.47 -13.66
N ASN A 131 7.07 -3.56 -13.05
CA ASN A 131 6.29 -4.55 -12.31
C ASN A 131 6.11 -4.16 -10.84
N HIS A 132 5.77 -5.13 -9.98
CA HIS A 132 5.55 -4.91 -8.54
C HIS A 132 6.75 -4.26 -7.81
N PHE A 133 7.97 -4.51 -8.28
CA PHE A 133 9.20 -3.96 -7.71
C PHE A 133 9.69 -2.69 -8.42
N PHE A 134 8.79 -1.95 -9.10
CA PHE A 134 9.09 -0.66 -9.73
C PHE A 134 9.79 0.31 -8.76
N ILE A 135 9.53 0.20 -7.45
CA ILE A 135 10.14 1.01 -6.39
C ILE A 135 11.67 0.95 -6.41
N ASN A 136 12.26 -0.18 -6.84
CA ASN A 136 13.71 -0.37 -6.92
C ASN A 136 14.30 0.25 -8.20
N GLN A 137 13.48 0.47 -9.23
CA GLN A 137 13.89 1.01 -10.53
C GLN A 137 13.65 2.52 -10.64
N HIS A 138 12.78 3.07 -9.78
CA HIS A 138 12.26 4.43 -9.87
C HIS A 138 12.35 5.19 -8.55
N SER A 139 13.42 4.97 -7.77
CA SER A 139 13.64 5.60 -6.46
C SER A 139 13.59 7.14 -6.50
N GLU A 140 14.22 7.76 -7.51
CA GLU A 140 14.18 9.22 -7.69
C GLU A 140 12.76 9.73 -7.94
N LYS A 141 12.03 9.12 -8.89
CA LYS A 141 10.64 9.48 -9.18
C LYS A 141 9.71 9.26 -7.99
N LEU A 142 9.96 8.21 -7.20
CA LEU A 142 9.19 7.94 -5.99
C LEU A 142 9.45 8.99 -4.91
N THR A 143 10.70 9.44 -4.78
CA THR A 143 11.08 10.52 -3.86
C THR A 143 10.39 11.83 -4.24
N ASP A 144 10.43 12.21 -5.53
CA ASP A 144 9.73 13.40 -6.04
C ASP A 144 8.23 13.31 -5.79
N PHE A 145 7.64 12.12 -5.94
CA PHE A 145 6.23 11.89 -5.68
C PHE A 145 5.90 12.07 -4.20
N ILE A 146 6.72 11.53 -3.30
CA ILE A 146 6.56 11.68 -1.85
C ILE A 146 6.62 13.15 -1.44
N GLU A 147 7.59 13.90 -1.97
CA GLU A 147 7.73 15.34 -1.69
C GLU A 147 6.49 16.12 -2.13
N LYS A 148 6.00 15.87 -3.36
CA LYS A 148 4.79 16.51 -3.88
C LYS A 148 3.55 16.15 -3.07
N ALA A 149 3.38 14.87 -2.71
CA ALA A 149 2.27 14.40 -1.89
C ALA A 149 2.27 15.07 -0.51
N TYR A 150 3.45 15.19 0.11
CA TYR A 150 3.61 15.88 1.38
C TYR A 150 3.23 17.36 1.29
N HIS A 151 3.75 18.09 0.29
CA HIS A 151 3.40 19.50 0.11
C HIS A 151 1.91 19.71 -0.19
N ALA A 152 1.32 18.89 -1.05
CA ALA A 152 -0.12 18.93 -1.33
C ALA A 152 -0.95 18.69 -0.06
N SER A 153 -0.48 17.83 0.86
CA SER A 153 -1.16 17.60 2.13
C SER A 153 -1.17 18.83 3.05
N LEU A 154 -0.06 19.57 3.10
CA LEU A 154 0.05 20.82 3.88
C LEU A 154 -0.86 21.92 3.31
N ASP A 155 -0.95 22.03 1.99
CA ASP A 155 -1.83 23.01 1.34
C ASP A 155 -3.31 22.73 1.65
N LEU A 156 -3.70 21.46 1.79
CA LEU A 156 -5.06 21.07 2.18
C LEU A 156 -5.36 21.42 3.65
N GLU A 157 -4.37 21.33 4.54
CA GLU A 157 -4.48 21.78 5.93
C GLU A 157 -4.65 23.31 5.99
N LEU A 158 -3.84 24.06 5.25
CA LEU A 158 -3.87 25.53 5.24
C LEU A 158 -5.15 26.13 4.64
N ASN A 159 -5.73 25.47 3.62
CA ASN A 159 -6.93 25.96 2.94
C ASN A 159 -8.26 25.61 3.66
N GLY A 160 -8.20 25.05 4.88
CA GLY A 160 -9.34 25.00 5.78
C GLY A 160 -10.42 23.97 5.46
N VAL A 161 -10.12 22.94 4.66
CA VAL A 161 -11.02 21.79 4.43
C VAL A 161 -11.14 20.90 5.69
N ARG A 162 -10.28 21.12 6.70
CA ARG A 162 -10.37 20.48 8.02
C ARG A 162 -10.45 21.51 9.15
N ARG A 163 -11.63 22.08 9.39
CA ARG A 163 -11.93 22.64 10.72
C ARG A 163 -12.70 21.62 11.54
N GLY A 164 -11.98 20.69 12.15
CA GLY A 164 -12.42 20.00 13.35
C GLY A 164 -12.05 20.85 14.57
N ASN A 165 -13.04 21.55 15.15
CA ASN A 165 -13.09 21.98 16.55
C ASN A 165 -11.84 22.57 17.24
N GLU A 166 -11.10 23.48 16.63
CA GLU A 166 -10.26 24.40 17.40
C GLU A 166 -10.90 25.79 17.51
N CYS A 167 -11.40 26.06 18.71
CA CYS A 167 -11.80 27.36 19.18
C CYS A 167 -10.55 28.24 19.30
N ILE A 168 -10.17 28.92 18.22
CA ILE A 168 -9.08 29.89 18.26
C ILE A 168 -9.60 31.15 18.95
N ILE A 169 -9.37 31.25 20.26
CA ILE A 169 -9.38 32.53 20.98
C ILE A 169 -8.17 33.32 20.45
N ARG A 170 -8.43 34.38 19.69
CA ARG A 170 -7.42 35.37 19.33
C ARG A 170 -7.25 36.32 20.52
N PHE A 171 -6.02 36.43 21.02
CA PHE A 171 -5.57 37.62 21.75
C PHE A 171 -5.17 38.71 20.76
#